data_AF-A0A7J8XXA2-F1
#
_entry.id   AF-A0A7J8XXA2-F1
#
_cell.length_a   1.000
_cell.length_b   1.000
_cell.length_c   1.000
_cell.angle_alpha   90.00
_cell.angle_beta   90.00
_cell.angle_gamma   90.00
#
_symmetry.space_group_name_H-M   'P 1'
#
loop_
_entity.id
_entity.type
_entity.pdbx_description
1 polymer ?
#
loop_
_entity_poly.entity_id
_entity_poly.type
_entity_poly.pdbx_seq_one_letter_code
_entity_poly.pdbx_strand_id
1 'polypeptide(L)'
;MLSAVEECVGKLEESIEDSKELDNTLREIIDNLREQPKDFVAMCFSSNKDIMQELIDSQMKKLTERNDALEAMVMTLKKKTMVTMMALSTRIDELEGELALCRAAVGKGVSSVALSNEDVPKLKKFVGTRSVCDVDNFLWRMESYFHAKGITDDAVKGQFYPEFTEKEAQAKLQGITQRGTVGEYV
;
A
#
# COMPACT_ATOMS: atom_id res chain seq x y z
N MET A 1 58.11 89.99 12.92
CA MET A 1 56.74 89.55 12.56
C MET A 1 56.75 88.70 11.30
N LEU A 2 57.43 89.10 10.20
CA LEU A 2 57.49 88.31 8.96
C LEU A 2 58.00 86.86 9.15
N SER A 3 59.14 86.67 9.83
CA SER A 3 59.75 85.33 9.99
C SER A 3 58.88 84.32 10.75
N ALA A 4 58.06 84.79 11.70
CA ALA A 4 57.14 83.92 12.43
C ALA A 4 55.96 83.48 11.54
N VAL A 5 55.58 84.29 10.56
CA VAL A 5 54.53 83.92 9.58
C VAL A 5 55.08 82.89 8.60
N GLU A 6 56.32 83.06 8.11
CA GLU A 6 56.97 82.11 7.20
C GLU A 6 57.12 80.72 7.82
N GLU A 7 57.53 80.63 9.09
CA GLU A 7 57.62 79.36 9.81
C GLU A 7 56.25 78.67 9.95
N CYS A 8 55.20 79.44 10.28
CA CYS A 8 53.83 78.91 10.36
C CYS A 8 53.32 78.42 9.00
N VAL A 9 53.64 79.10 7.91
CA VAL A 9 53.27 78.67 6.56
C VAL A 9 53.96 77.36 6.20
N GLY A 10 55.26 77.21 6.49
CA GLY A 10 55.97 75.96 6.21
C GLY A 10 55.40 74.76 6.97
N LYS A 11 55.05 74.92 8.25
CA LYS A 11 54.37 73.88 9.05
C LYS A 11 53.00 73.51 8.50
N LEU A 12 52.27 74.50 7.98
CA LEU A 12 50.98 74.28 7.35
C LEU A 12 51.13 73.52 6.04
N GLU A 13 52.12 73.85 5.21
CA GLU A 13 52.42 73.16 3.96
C GLU A 13 52.79 71.69 4.19
N GLU A 14 53.64 71.41 5.18
CA GLU A 14 54.00 70.05 5.59
C GLU A 14 52.76 69.27 6.06
N SER A 15 51.95 69.84 6.95
CA SER A 15 50.71 69.20 7.40
C SER A 15 49.69 68.96 6.28
N ILE A 16 49.65 69.85 5.28
CA ILE A 16 48.80 69.67 4.08
C ILE A 16 49.31 68.49 3.26
N GLU A 17 50.63 68.33 3.12
CA GLU A 17 51.21 67.21 2.38
C GLU A 17 50.95 65.88 3.08
N ASP A 18 51.17 65.80 4.40
CA ASP A 18 50.82 64.62 5.21
C ASP A 18 49.33 64.25 5.07
N SER A 19 48.45 65.26 5.06
CA SER A 19 47.02 65.05 4.88
C SER A 19 46.67 64.50 3.49
N LYS A 20 47.39 64.88 2.43
CA LYS A 20 47.17 64.33 1.09
C LYS A 20 47.64 62.87 1.01
N GLU A 21 48.77 62.55 1.64
CA GLU A 21 49.25 61.17 1.71
C GLU A 21 48.22 60.28 2.42
N LEU A 22 47.70 60.75 3.56
CA LEU A 22 46.65 60.04 4.29
C LEU A 22 45.36 59.88 3.46
N ASP A 23 44.92 60.90 2.72
CA ASP A 23 43.73 60.81 1.84
C ASP A 23 43.93 59.74 0.75
N ASN A 24 45.12 59.67 0.16
CA ASN A 24 45.43 58.66 -0.85
C ASN A 24 45.39 57.24 -0.26
N THR A 25 45.97 57.03 0.93
CA THR A 25 45.90 55.72 1.62
C THR A 25 44.46 55.36 1.99
N LEU A 26 43.68 56.32 2.51
CA LEU A 26 42.27 56.09 2.86
C LEU A 26 41.44 55.75 1.62
N ARG A 27 41.70 56.39 0.48
CA ARG A 27 41.02 56.09 -0.78
C ARG A 27 41.27 54.65 -1.22
N GLU A 28 42.53 54.20 -1.17
CA GLU A 28 42.89 52.82 -1.50
C GLU A 28 42.22 51.80 -0.55
N ILE A 29 42.18 52.11 0.75
CA ILE A 29 41.49 51.28 1.75
C ILE A 29 39.98 51.21 1.44
N ILE A 30 39.35 52.34 1.11
CA ILE A 30 37.91 52.41 0.76
C ILE A 30 37.63 51.58 -0.49
N ASP A 31 38.47 51.69 -1.52
CA ASP A 31 38.31 50.91 -2.75
C ASP A 31 38.46 49.40 -2.48
N ASN A 32 39.45 49.00 -1.69
CA ASN A 32 39.60 47.61 -1.28
C ASN A 32 38.41 47.09 -0.46
N LEU A 33 37.93 47.88 0.52
CA LEU A 33 36.74 47.55 1.32
C LEU A 33 35.47 47.49 0.47
N ARG A 34 35.45 48.18 -0.68
CA ARG A 34 34.32 48.15 -1.62
C ARG A 34 34.35 46.93 -2.53
N GLU A 35 35.52 46.48 -2.97
CA GLU A 35 35.64 45.35 -3.90
C GLU A 35 35.70 43.98 -3.19
N GLN A 36 36.40 43.87 -2.05
CA GLN A 36 36.55 42.60 -1.32
C GLN A 36 35.21 41.90 -1.01
N PRO A 37 34.15 42.59 -0.53
CA PRO A 37 32.87 41.94 -0.28
C PRO A 37 32.20 41.44 -1.57
N LYS A 38 32.39 42.12 -2.71
CA LYS A 38 31.80 41.71 -3.99
C LYS A 38 32.44 40.41 -4.48
N ASP A 39 33.75 40.30 -4.38
CA ASP A 39 34.49 39.10 -4.76
C ASP A 39 34.13 37.92 -3.86
N PHE A 40 34.05 38.15 -2.55
CA PHE A 40 33.61 37.15 -1.59
C PHE A 40 32.19 36.66 -1.91
N VAL A 41 31.26 37.60 -2.13
CA VAL A 41 29.87 37.28 -2.47
C VAL A 41 29.80 36.52 -3.80
N ALA A 42 30.52 36.94 -4.83
CA ALA A 42 30.57 36.25 -6.12
C ALA A 42 31.11 34.82 -6.00
N MET A 43 32.18 34.63 -5.22
CA MET A 43 32.74 33.32 -4.92
C MET A 43 31.72 32.43 -4.21
N CYS A 44 31.08 32.92 -3.14
CA CYS A 44 30.09 32.14 -2.39
C CYS A 44 28.89 31.75 -3.26
N PHE A 45 28.36 32.68 -4.06
CA PHE A 45 27.26 32.37 -4.96
C PHE A 45 27.64 31.34 -6.04
N SER A 46 28.86 31.44 -6.58
CA SER A 46 29.34 30.48 -7.59
C SER A 46 29.50 29.09 -6.98
N SER A 47 30.14 29.00 -5.80
CA SER A 47 30.28 27.72 -5.09
C SER A 47 28.93 27.11 -4.70
N ASN A 48 27.99 27.92 -4.20
CA ASN A 48 26.65 27.45 -3.87
C ASN A 48 25.90 26.95 -5.12
N LYS A 49 26.06 27.64 -6.24
CA LYS A 49 25.48 27.22 -7.52
C LYS A 49 26.02 25.86 -7.95
N ASP A 50 27.32 25.66 -7.87
CA ASP A 50 27.97 24.40 -8.26
C ASP A 50 27.52 23.24 -7.36
N ILE A 51 27.48 23.45 -6.04
CA ILE A 51 26.97 22.45 -5.08
C ILE A 51 25.52 22.08 -5.37
N MET A 52 24.66 23.07 -5.64
CA MET A 52 23.26 22.82 -5.98
C MET A 52 23.13 22.06 -7.30
N GLN A 53 23.94 22.40 -8.30
CA GLN A 53 23.93 21.73 -9.60
C GLN A 53 24.34 20.25 -9.45
N GLU A 54 25.44 19.97 -8.75
CA GLU A 54 25.88 18.59 -8.49
C GLU A 54 24.83 17.78 -7.73
N LEU A 55 24.17 18.39 -6.74
CA LEU A 55 23.10 17.72 -5.98
C LEU A 55 21.92 17.38 -6.89
N ILE A 56 21.47 18.32 -7.72
CA ILE A 56 20.36 18.11 -8.66
C ILE A 56 20.72 17.00 -9.65
N ASP A 57 21.91 17.03 -10.24
CA ASP A 57 22.36 16.05 -11.22
C ASP A 57 22.46 14.65 -10.60
N SER A 58 22.97 14.56 -9.37
CA SER A 58 23.03 13.30 -8.60
C SER A 58 21.63 12.74 -8.33
N GLN A 59 20.68 13.58 -7.93
CA GLN A 59 19.30 13.17 -7.67
C GLN A 59 18.58 12.73 -8.95
N MET A 60 18.74 13.49 -10.04
CA MET A 60 18.17 13.14 -11.35
C MET A 60 18.70 11.79 -11.83
N LYS A 61 20.01 11.54 -11.72
CA LYS A 61 20.61 10.26 -12.08
C LYS A 61 19.99 9.10 -11.28
N LYS A 62 19.88 9.23 -9.95
CA LYS A 62 19.26 8.21 -9.09
C LYS A 62 17.79 7.97 -9.44
N LEU A 63 17.06 9.03 -9.79
CA LEU A 63 15.65 8.93 -10.17
C LEU A 63 15.50 8.17 -11.49
N THR A 64 16.35 8.47 -12.49
CA THR A 64 16.38 7.76 -13.77
C THR A 64 16.70 6.27 -13.57
N GLU A 65 17.75 5.94 -12.83
CA GLU A 65 18.12 4.55 -12.55
C GLU A 65 16.99 3.76 -11.85
N ARG A 66 16.29 4.40 -10.90
CA ARG A 66 15.11 3.80 -10.26
C ARG A 66 13.95 3.61 -11.24
N ASN A 67 13.74 4.55 -12.15
CA ASN A 67 12.66 4.47 -13.14
C ASN A 67 12.89 3.31 -14.11
N ASP A 68 14.12 3.16 -14.60
CA ASP A 68 14.52 2.06 -15.48
C ASP A 68 14.36 0.70 -14.79
N ALA A 69 14.78 0.61 -13.52
CA ALA A 69 14.60 -0.60 -12.71
C ALA A 69 13.11 -0.93 -12.49
N LEU A 70 12.27 0.08 -12.23
CA LEU A 70 10.84 -0.10 -12.06
C LEU A 70 10.18 -0.60 -13.35
N GLU A 71 10.54 -0.01 -14.50
CA GLU A 71 10.03 -0.44 -15.81
C GLU A 71 10.39 -1.91 -16.09
N ALA A 72 11.64 -2.32 -15.81
CA ALA A 72 12.07 -3.71 -15.95
C ALA A 72 11.27 -4.67 -15.04
N MET A 73 11.00 -4.27 -13.79
CA MET A 73 10.18 -5.06 -12.87
C MET A 73 8.73 -5.19 -13.37
N VAL A 74 8.13 -4.10 -13.85
CA VAL A 74 6.77 -4.10 -14.41
C VAL A 74 6.69 -5.03 -15.63
N MET A 75 7.66 -4.98 -16.53
CA MET A 75 7.71 -5.87 -17.70
C MET A 75 7.84 -7.34 -17.30
N THR A 76 8.65 -7.63 -16.28
CA THR A 76 8.80 -8.98 -15.73
C THR A 76 7.51 -9.48 -15.10
N LEU A 77 6.83 -8.65 -14.30
CA LEU A 77 5.56 -8.98 -13.66
C LEU A 77 4.45 -9.19 -14.70
N LYS A 78 4.38 -8.32 -15.72
CA LYS A 78 3.45 -8.45 -16.83
C LYS A 78 3.65 -9.77 -17.58
N LYS A 79 4.90 -10.15 -17.87
CA LYS A 79 5.23 -11.43 -18.49
C LYS A 79 4.79 -12.61 -17.63
N LYS A 80 5.13 -12.62 -16.33
CA LYS A 80 4.71 -13.68 -15.40
C LYS A 80 3.19 -13.82 -15.35
N THR A 81 2.48 -12.70 -15.24
CA THR A 81 1.01 -12.67 -15.21
C THR A 81 0.41 -13.26 -16.48
N MET A 82 0.94 -12.90 -17.66
CA MET A 82 0.49 -13.45 -18.93
C MET A 82 0.71 -14.96 -19.03
N VAL A 83 1.87 -15.46 -18.60
CA VAL A 83 2.15 -16.90 -18.58
C VAL A 83 1.18 -17.64 -17.65
N THR A 84 0.95 -17.13 -16.45
CA THR A 84 0.00 -17.74 -15.50
C THR A 84 -1.42 -17.72 -16.05
N MET A 85 -1.86 -16.63 -16.67
CA MET A 85 -3.18 -16.52 -17.28
C MET A 85 -3.37 -17.53 -18.41
N MET A 86 -2.37 -17.72 -19.27
CA MET A 86 -2.40 -18.74 -20.32
C MET A 86 -2.52 -20.15 -19.74
N ALA A 87 -1.69 -20.49 -18.74
CA ALA A 87 -1.72 -21.81 -18.10
C ALA A 87 -3.07 -22.11 -17.43
N LEU A 88 -3.66 -21.11 -16.75
CA LEU A 88 -4.99 -21.25 -16.14
C LEU A 88 -6.08 -21.43 -17.20
N SER A 89 -6.02 -20.68 -18.30
CA SER A 89 -6.99 -20.81 -19.41
C SER A 89 -6.93 -22.23 -20.00
N THR A 90 -5.73 -22.74 -20.27
CA THR A 90 -5.54 -24.13 -20.73
C THR A 90 -6.11 -25.15 -19.74
N ARG A 91 -5.90 -24.97 -18.44
CA ARG A 91 -6.42 -25.90 -17.43
C ARG A 91 -7.95 -25.84 -17.32
N ILE A 92 -8.56 -24.68 -17.51
CA ILE A 92 -10.01 -24.53 -17.57
C ILE A 92 -10.56 -25.33 -18.77
N ASP A 93 -9.97 -25.16 -19.96
CA ASP A 93 -10.40 -25.90 -21.16
C ASP A 93 -10.31 -27.43 -20.97
N GLU A 94 -9.23 -27.91 -20.36
CA GLU A 94 -9.06 -29.34 -20.01
C GLU A 94 -10.15 -29.82 -19.05
N LEU A 95 -10.41 -29.07 -17.97
CA LEU A 95 -11.41 -29.42 -16.96
C LEU A 95 -12.83 -29.39 -17.54
N GLU A 96 -13.14 -28.42 -18.40
CA GLU A 96 -14.42 -28.38 -19.11
C GLU A 96 -14.59 -29.62 -20.02
N GLY A 97 -13.52 -30.03 -20.69
CA GLY A 97 -13.48 -31.27 -21.48
C GLY A 97 -13.69 -32.54 -20.63
N GLU A 98 -12.98 -32.68 -19.52
CA GLU A 98 -13.15 -33.80 -18.57
C GLU A 98 -14.58 -33.84 -18.01
N LEU A 99 -15.13 -32.68 -17.64
CA LEU A 99 -16.49 -32.57 -17.09
C LEU A 99 -17.55 -32.97 -18.12
N ALA A 100 -17.36 -32.60 -19.40
CA ALA A 100 -18.25 -33.03 -20.48
C ALA A 100 -18.25 -34.57 -20.65
N LEU A 101 -17.08 -35.21 -20.56
CA LEU A 101 -16.96 -36.67 -20.61
C LEU A 101 -17.63 -37.35 -19.41
N CYS A 102 -17.43 -36.83 -18.19
CA CYS A 102 -18.11 -37.33 -16.99
C CYS A 102 -19.63 -37.23 -17.11
N ARG A 103 -20.15 -36.08 -17.57
CA ARG A 103 -21.59 -35.89 -17.82
C ARG A 103 -22.12 -36.91 -18.84
N ALA A 104 -21.41 -37.13 -19.95
CA ALA A 104 -21.81 -38.11 -20.97
C ALA A 104 -21.79 -39.56 -20.45
N ALA A 105 -20.85 -39.92 -19.58
CA ALA A 105 -20.78 -41.24 -18.97
C ALA A 105 -21.93 -41.48 -17.98
N VAL A 106 -22.25 -40.50 -17.13
CA VAL A 106 -23.39 -40.58 -16.20
C VAL A 106 -24.71 -40.68 -16.96
N GLY A 107 -24.88 -39.90 -18.03
CA GLY A 107 -26.08 -39.97 -18.89
C GLY A 107 -26.27 -41.29 -19.63
N LYS A 108 -25.22 -42.12 -19.75
CA LYS A 108 -25.29 -43.47 -20.37
C LYS A 108 -25.39 -44.62 -19.35
N GLY A 109 -25.12 -44.37 -18.07
CA GLY A 109 -24.97 -45.42 -17.05
C GLY A 109 -25.92 -45.36 -15.86
N VAL A 110 -26.67 -44.27 -15.65
CA VAL A 110 -27.59 -44.14 -14.51
C VAL A 110 -29.02 -44.06 -15.04
N SER A 111 -29.68 -45.22 -15.07
CA SER A 111 -31.13 -45.25 -14.89
C SER A 111 -31.41 -44.41 -13.66
N SER A 112 -32.23 -43.37 -13.79
CA SER A 112 -32.76 -42.57 -12.69
C SER A 112 -33.20 -43.50 -11.56
N VAL A 113 -32.33 -43.75 -10.58
CA VAL A 113 -32.76 -44.20 -9.28
C VAL A 113 -33.39 -42.95 -8.69
N ALA A 114 -34.70 -42.82 -8.92
CA ALA A 114 -35.54 -42.08 -8.02
C ALA A 114 -35.21 -42.64 -6.64
N LEU A 115 -34.44 -41.89 -5.86
CA LEU A 115 -34.24 -42.19 -4.46
C LEU A 115 -35.65 -42.20 -3.88
N SER A 116 -36.15 -43.41 -3.61
CA SER A 116 -37.40 -43.58 -2.91
C SER A 116 -37.26 -42.83 -1.59
N ASN A 117 -38.36 -42.20 -1.15
CA ASN A 117 -38.38 -41.42 0.07
C ASN A 117 -37.83 -42.20 1.29
N GLU A 118 -37.80 -43.53 1.26
CA GLU A 118 -37.22 -44.39 2.30
C GLU A 118 -35.68 -44.33 2.44
N ASP A 119 -34.92 -43.92 1.42
CA ASP A 119 -33.44 -44.07 1.42
C ASP A 119 -32.68 -42.87 2.00
N VAL A 120 -33.38 -41.78 2.32
CA VAL A 120 -32.76 -40.59 2.94
C VAL A 120 -32.72 -40.79 4.46
N PRO A 121 -31.53 -40.93 5.08
CA PRO A 121 -31.41 -41.15 6.51
C PRO A 121 -32.08 -40.02 7.29
N LYS A 122 -32.88 -40.36 8.31
CA LYS A 122 -33.48 -39.35 9.19
C LYS A 122 -32.39 -38.47 9.79
N LEU A 123 -32.57 -37.15 9.68
CA LEU A 123 -31.69 -36.16 10.29
C LEU A 123 -31.50 -36.48 11.78
N LYS A 124 -30.26 -36.40 12.24
CA LYS A 124 -29.93 -36.55 13.65
C LYS A 124 -30.18 -35.21 14.35
N LYS A 125 -30.83 -35.23 15.51
CA LYS A 125 -31.06 -34.02 16.32
C LYS A 125 -29.74 -33.30 16.61
N PHE A 126 -29.77 -31.97 16.62
CA PHE A 126 -28.61 -31.16 16.94
C PHE A 126 -28.27 -31.30 18.43
N VAL A 127 -27.26 -32.09 18.76
CA VAL A 127 -26.80 -32.27 20.15
C VAL A 127 -26.01 -31.04 20.63
N GLY A 128 -25.47 -30.27 19.69
CA GLY A 128 -24.94 -28.91 19.85
C GLY A 128 -23.79 -28.77 20.85
N THR A 129 -22.56 -28.68 20.33
CA THR A 129 -21.42 -28.06 21.03
C THR A 129 -21.46 -26.54 20.83
N ARG A 130 -20.78 -25.78 21.70
CA ARG A 130 -20.70 -24.30 21.67
C ARG A 130 -19.80 -23.76 20.55
N SER A 131 -19.93 -24.26 19.32
CA SER A 131 -19.12 -23.83 18.18
C SER A 131 -20.00 -23.31 17.05
N VAL A 132 -19.63 -22.17 16.48
CA VAL A 132 -20.29 -21.58 15.30
C VAL A 132 -20.21 -22.56 14.12
N CYS A 133 -19.09 -23.27 13.97
CA CYS A 133 -18.90 -24.27 12.92
C CYS A 133 -19.87 -25.46 13.04
N ASP A 134 -20.29 -25.84 14.25
CA ASP A 134 -21.25 -26.93 14.44
C ASP A 134 -22.65 -26.53 13.97
N VAL A 135 -23.01 -25.26 14.15
CA VAL A 135 -24.29 -24.71 13.69
C VAL A 135 -24.32 -24.61 12.16
N ASP A 136 -23.27 -24.09 11.54
CA ASP A 136 -23.19 -23.99 10.07
C ASP A 136 -23.22 -25.37 9.41
N ASN A 137 -22.46 -26.33 9.96
CA ASN A 137 -22.48 -27.71 9.48
C ASN A 137 -23.86 -28.37 9.62
N PHE A 138 -24.61 -28.02 10.66
CA PHE A 138 -25.96 -28.54 10.88
C PHE A 138 -26.95 -27.96 9.87
N LEU A 139 -26.93 -26.64 9.66
CA LEU A 139 -27.80 -25.96 8.69
C LEU A 139 -27.54 -26.48 7.27
N TRP A 140 -26.26 -26.68 6.91
CA TRP A 140 -25.89 -27.26 5.62
C TRP A 140 -26.47 -28.66 5.42
N ARG A 141 -26.41 -29.52 6.46
CA ARG A 141 -26.98 -30.88 6.42
C ARG A 141 -28.50 -30.89 6.33
N MET A 142 -29.18 -29.96 7.01
CA MET A 142 -30.63 -29.78 6.93
C MET A 142 -31.06 -29.42 5.50
N GLU A 143 -30.41 -28.44 4.89
CA GLU A 143 -30.76 -28.00 3.54
C GLU A 143 -30.47 -29.10 2.50
N SER A 144 -29.36 -29.82 2.67
CA SER A 144 -29.02 -30.98 1.84
C SER A 144 -30.06 -32.10 1.96
N TYR A 145 -30.60 -32.33 3.16
CA TYR A 145 -31.66 -33.32 3.40
C TYR A 145 -32.97 -32.92 2.71
N PHE A 146 -33.41 -31.66 2.84
CA PHE A 146 -34.62 -31.19 2.20
C PHE A 146 -34.51 -31.27 0.68
N HIS A 147 -33.35 -30.89 0.14
CA HIS A 147 -33.08 -31.02 -1.29
C HIS A 147 -33.16 -32.48 -1.76
N ALA A 148 -32.56 -33.42 -1.03
CA ALA A 148 -32.62 -34.85 -1.33
C ALA A 148 -34.04 -35.45 -1.23
N LYS A 149 -34.87 -34.91 -0.34
CA LYS A 149 -36.29 -35.26 -0.19
C LYS A 149 -37.21 -34.55 -1.18
N GLY A 150 -36.69 -33.63 -1.99
CA GLY A 150 -37.50 -32.79 -2.88
C GLY A 150 -38.39 -31.78 -2.16
N ILE A 151 -38.11 -31.47 -0.89
CA ILE A 151 -38.84 -30.48 -0.10
C ILE A 151 -38.25 -29.10 -0.42
N THR A 152 -38.92 -28.34 -1.28
CA THR A 152 -38.50 -26.99 -1.68
C THR A 152 -39.37 -25.88 -1.10
N ASP A 153 -40.56 -26.20 -0.59
CA ASP A 153 -41.47 -25.25 0.04
C ASP A 153 -41.03 -24.95 1.48
N ASP A 154 -40.67 -23.70 1.75
CA ASP A 154 -40.22 -23.23 3.05
C ASP A 154 -41.31 -23.38 4.14
N ALA A 155 -42.60 -23.34 3.78
CA ALA A 155 -43.68 -23.60 4.74
C ALA A 155 -43.71 -25.08 5.18
N VAL A 156 -43.34 -26.00 4.27
CA VAL A 156 -43.24 -27.43 4.56
C VAL A 156 -41.95 -27.73 5.30
N LYS A 157 -40.82 -27.14 4.91
CA LYS A 157 -39.57 -27.21 5.69
C LYS A 157 -39.82 -26.74 7.12
N GLY A 158 -40.58 -25.64 7.27
CA GLY A 158 -41.12 -25.05 8.50
C GLY A 158 -41.64 -26.04 9.54
N GLN A 159 -42.23 -27.15 9.11
CA GLN A 159 -42.82 -28.18 9.98
C GLN A 159 -41.78 -29.15 10.57
N PHE A 160 -40.62 -29.27 9.94
CA PHE A 160 -39.51 -30.10 10.42
C PHE A 160 -38.56 -29.31 11.35
N TYR A 161 -38.51 -27.98 11.24
CA TYR A 161 -37.66 -27.14 12.10
C TYR A 161 -37.91 -27.27 13.62
N PRO A 162 -39.14 -27.44 14.14
CA PRO A 162 -39.38 -27.63 15.57
C PRO A 162 -38.76 -28.92 16.14
N GLU A 163 -38.66 -29.99 15.33
CA GLU A 163 -38.00 -31.25 15.74
C GLU A 163 -36.47 -31.16 15.71
N PHE A 164 -35.94 -30.17 14.99
CA PHE A 164 -34.53 -29.97 14.67
C PHE A 164 -34.02 -28.57 15.10
N THR A 165 -34.50 -28.11 16.26
CA THR A 165 -33.84 -27.21 17.24
C THR A 165 -32.96 -26.06 16.72
N GLU A 166 -33.36 -25.36 15.65
CA GLU A 166 -32.74 -24.09 15.25
C GLU A 166 -32.87 -23.05 16.38
N LYS A 167 -34.03 -22.98 17.04
CA LYS A 167 -34.25 -22.10 18.20
C LYS A 167 -33.31 -22.40 19.37
N GLU A 168 -32.97 -23.67 19.57
CA GLU A 168 -32.07 -24.09 20.66
C GLU A 168 -30.61 -23.80 20.29
N ALA A 169 -30.23 -23.99 19.02
CA ALA A 169 -28.93 -23.57 18.49
C ALA A 169 -28.74 -22.05 18.56
N GLN A 170 -29.78 -21.29 18.19
CA GLN A 170 -29.77 -19.83 18.21
C GLN A 170 -29.75 -19.26 19.64
N ALA A 171 -30.51 -19.86 20.57
CA ALA A 171 -30.44 -19.51 21.99
C ALA A 171 -29.06 -19.82 22.60
N LYS A 172 -28.44 -20.95 22.22
CA LYS A 172 -27.06 -21.29 22.63
C LYS A 172 -26.03 -20.31 22.06
N LEU A 173 -26.17 -19.86 20.81
CA LEU A 173 -25.32 -18.82 20.21
C LEU A 173 -25.48 -17.47 20.91
N GLN A 174 -26.71 -17.03 21.20
CA GLN A 174 -26.94 -15.79 21.96
C GLN A 174 -26.34 -15.85 23.38
N GLY A 175 -26.37 -17.02 24.02
CA GLY A 175 -25.72 -17.24 25.32
C GLY A 175 -24.18 -17.19 25.27
N ILE A 176 -23.57 -17.44 24.11
CA ILE A 176 -22.12 -17.28 23.88
C ILE A 176 -21.78 -15.79 23.73
N THR A 177 -22.57 -15.04 22.96
CA THR A 177 -22.38 -13.58 22.77
C THR A 177 -22.45 -12.80 24.09
N GLN A 178 -23.22 -13.26 25.07
CA GLN A 178 -23.35 -12.59 26.38
C GLN A 178 -22.24 -12.92 27.39
N ARG A 179 -21.37 -13.92 27.14
CA ARG A 179 -20.41 -14.40 28.16
C ARG A 179 -18.94 -14.34 27.76
N GLY A 180 -18.60 -14.16 26.48
CA GLY A 180 -17.22 -14.09 26.01
C GLY A 180 -16.76 -12.67 25.69
N THR A 181 -15.70 -12.20 26.36
CA THR A 181 -14.91 -11.06 25.86
C THR A 181 -14.14 -11.54 24.63
N VAL A 182 -14.06 -10.70 23.59
CA VAL A 182 -13.56 -10.96 22.21
C VAL A 182 -12.21 -11.70 22.09
N GLY A 183 -11.44 -11.86 23.18
CA GLY A 183 -10.13 -12.51 23.18
C GLY A 183 -10.10 -14.05 23.15
N GLU A 184 -11.23 -14.76 23.25
CA GLU A 184 -11.25 -16.24 23.26
C GLU A 184 -11.54 -16.89 21.89
N TYR A 185 -11.59 -16.09 20.82
CA TYR A 185 -11.93 -16.55 19.46
C TYR A 185 -10.85 -16.19 18.41
N VAL A 186 -9.58 -16.47 18.72
CA VAL A 186 -8.50 -16.59 17.72
C VAL A 186 -7.93 -17.99 17.77
#